data_AF-A0A6A6FDM9-F1
#
_entry.id   AF-A0A6A6FDM9-F1
#
_cell.length_a   1.000
_cell.length_b   1.000
_cell.length_c   1.000
_cell.angle_alpha   90.00
_cell.angle_beta   90.00
_cell.angle_gamma   90.00
#
_symmetry.space_group_name_H-M   'P 1'
#
loop_
_entity.id
_entity.type
_entity.pdbx_description
1 polymer ?
#
loop_
_entity_poly.entity_id
_entity_poly.type
_entity_poly.pdbx_seq_one_letter_code
_entity_poly.pdbx_strand_id
1 'polypeptide(L)'
;MNEQDNHAEEVEEASTREPKKKYCYCNGPDSGRMLACDGEQCKTEWFHFECLGLEKAPESKKWYCDDCLIVEEWKSLHFCL
;
A
#
# COMPACT_ATOMS: atom_id res chain seq x y z
N MET A 1 -23.24 -42.58 7.97
CA MET A 1 -24.45 -42.21 7.21
C MET A 1 -25.18 -41.16 8.05
N ASN A 2 -24.87 -39.86 7.99
CA ASN A 2 -24.22 -38.96 7.04
C ASN A 2 -23.60 -37.83 7.94
N GLU A 3 -22.36 -37.33 7.83
CA GLU A 3 -21.77 -36.52 6.74
C GLU A 3 -22.76 -35.42 6.28
N GLN A 4 -22.51 -34.11 6.29
CA GLN A 4 -21.30 -33.31 6.08
C GLN A 4 -21.71 -31.82 6.21
N ASP A 5 -20.77 -30.98 6.65
CA ASP A 5 -20.40 -29.66 6.11
C ASP A 5 -21.40 -28.48 5.97
N ASN A 6 -20.99 -27.36 6.60
CA ASN A 6 -21.20 -25.92 6.33
C ASN A 6 -21.62 -25.21 7.64
N HIS A 7 -20.92 -24.22 8.16
CA HIS A 7 -20.33 -23.08 7.47
C HIS A 7 -19.19 -22.51 8.32
N ALA A 8 -18.15 -22.08 7.63
CA ALA A 8 -16.83 -21.74 8.15
C ALA A 8 -16.85 -20.72 9.30
N GLU A 9 -16.26 -21.17 10.40
CA GLU A 9 -15.50 -20.46 11.42
C GLU A 9 -15.37 -18.94 11.23
N GLU A 10 -16.17 -18.21 12.01
CA GLU A 10 -15.87 -16.85 12.43
C GLU A 10 -14.63 -16.89 13.35
N VAL A 11 -13.44 -16.84 12.75
CA VAL A 11 -12.19 -16.67 13.52
C VAL A 11 -12.09 -15.24 14.04
N GLU A 12 -12.75 -15.01 15.18
CA GLU A 12 -12.36 -13.97 16.13
C GLU A 12 -11.00 -14.34 16.75
N GLU A 13 -9.91 -14.11 16.02
CA GLU A 13 -8.57 -14.38 16.52
C GLU A 13 -8.05 -13.21 17.39
N ALA A 14 -8.34 -13.31 18.69
CA ALA A 14 -7.64 -12.56 19.72
C ALA A 14 -6.27 -13.21 20.01
N SER A 15 -5.23 -12.86 19.26
CA SER A 15 -3.85 -13.11 19.70
C SER A 15 -2.86 -12.15 19.04
N THR A 16 -2.16 -11.38 19.86
CA THR A 16 -1.21 -10.29 19.55
C THR A 16 -1.83 -8.98 19.04
N ARG A 17 -1.79 -7.94 19.89
CA ARG A 17 -2.16 -6.55 19.56
C ARG A 17 -1.05 -5.87 18.73
N GLU A 18 -0.64 -6.49 17.64
CA GLU A 18 0.27 -5.84 16.69
C GLU A 18 -0.49 -4.65 16.07
N PRO A 19 0.05 -3.42 16.13
CA PRO A 19 -0.59 -2.30 15.47
C PRO A 19 -0.65 -2.59 13.98
N LYS A 20 -1.87 -2.68 13.42
CA LYS A 20 -2.08 -2.84 11.98
C LYS A 20 -1.33 -1.70 11.27
N LYS A 21 -0.36 -2.07 10.44
CA LYS A 21 0.41 -1.09 9.66
C LYS A 21 -0.54 -0.40 8.70
N LYS A 22 -0.43 0.93 8.64
CA LYS A 22 -1.30 1.77 7.82
C LYS A 22 -0.53 2.15 6.57
N TYR A 23 -1.14 1.92 5.43
CA TYR A 23 -0.61 2.18 4.10
C TYR A 23 -1.55 3.06 3.31
N CYS A 24 -1.05 3.56 2.17
CA CYS A 24 -1.75 4.49 1.30
C CYS A 24 -2.16 5.80 2.01
N TYR A 25 -2.65 6.78 1.26
CA TYR A 25 -3.20 8.00 1.83
C TYR A 25 -4.50 7.75 2.62
N CYS A 26 -5.17 6.61 2.37
CA CYS A 26 -6.36 6.20 3.10
C CYS A 26 -6.06 5.71 4.53
N ASN A 27 -4.78 5.54 4.89
CA ASN A 27 -4.34 5.02 6.19
C ASN A 27 -4.96 3.65 6.53
N GLY A 28 -5.28 2.87 5.51
CA GLY A 28 -5.90 1.55 5.61
C GLY A 28 -4.87 0.43 5.78
N PRO A 29 -5.31 -0.79 6.12
CA PRO A 29 -4.45 -1.96 6.14
C PRO A 29 -3.97 -2.34 4.73
N ASP A 30 -2.97 -3.22 4.64
CA ASP A 30 -2.65 -3.89 3.39
C ASP A 30 -3.85 -4.76 2.98
N SER A 31 -4.45 -4.44 1.84
CA SER A 31 -5.66 -5.11 1.37
C SER A 31 -5.63 -5.23 -0.14
N GLY A 32 -5.83 -6.45 -0.64
CA GLY A 32 -5.94 -6.73 -2.07
C GLY A 32 -4.67 -6.40 -2.85
N ARG A 33 -4.82 -5.60 -3.92
CA ARG A 33 -3.72 -5.24 -4.84
C ARG A 33 -3.08 -3.92 -4.41
N MET A 34 -1.76 -3.98 -4.17
CA MET A 34 -0.96 -2.83 -3.77
C MET A 34 0.18 -2.55 -4.75
N LEU A 35 0.52 -1.27 -4.90
CA LEU A 35 1.59 -0.75 -5.74
C LEU A 35 2.66 -0.12 -4.86
N ALA A 36 3.92 -0.50 -5.10
CA ALA A 36 5.07 0.05 -4.41
C ALA A 36 5.60 1.29 -5.13
N CYS A 37 5.92 2.34 -4.37
CA CYS A 37 6.58 3.54 -4.85
C CYS A 37 8.11 3.35 -4.83
N ASP A 38 8.77 3.55 -5.97
CA ASP A 38 10.23 3.49 -6.13
C ASP A 38 10.97 4.73 -5.61
N GLY A 39 10.26 5.66 -4.97
CA GLY A 39 10.86 6.87 -4.40
C GLY A 39 11.71 6.53 -3.16
N GLU A 40 13.01 6.81 -3.22
CA GLU A 40 13.98 6.48 -2.15
C GLU A 40 13.65 7.10 -0.77
N GLN A 41 12.87 8.18 -0.74
CA GLN A 41 12.43 8.86 0.49
C GLN A 41 10.91 8.77 0.70
N CYS A 42 10.24 7.82 0.04
CA CYS A 42 8.82 7.63 0.23
C CYS A 42 8.55 7.13 1.66
N LYS A 43 7.69 7.81 2.41
CA LYS A 43 7.32 7.39 3.77
C LYS A 43 6.31 6.26 3.80
N THR A 44 5.45 6.22 2.79
CA THR A 44 4.31 5.30 2.73
C THR A 44 4.67 4.03 1.97
N GLU A 45 5.45 4.17 0.91
CA GLU A 45 5.95 3.12 0.00
C GLU A 45 4.86 2.28 -0.69
N TRP A 46 3.66 2.14 -0.15
CA TRP A 46 2.62 1.22 -0.59
C TRP A 46 1.27 1.91 -0.74
N PHE A 47 0.62 1.66 -1.87
CA PHE A 47 -0.64 2.31 -2.24
C PHE A 47 -1.61 1.29 -2.82
N HIS A 48 -2.90 1.38 -2.48
CA HIS A 48 -3.90 0.50 -3.08
C HIS A 48 -4.17 0.91 -4.52
N PHE A 49 -4.35 -0.08 -5.40
CA PHE A 49 -4.71 0.18 -6.80
C PHE A 49 -6.02 0.97 -6.92
N GLU A 50 -7.01 0.60 -6.11
CA GLU A 50 -8.33 1.26 -6.07
C GLU A 50 -8.22 2.72 -5.62
N CYS A 51 -7.36 3.00 -4.64
CA CYS A 51 -7.07 4.36 -4.21
C CYS A 51 -6.38 5.17 -5.32
N LEU A 52 -5.53 4.56 -6.13
CA LEU A 52 -4.90 5.27 -7.26
C LEU A 52 -5.80 5.33 -8.51
N GLY A 53 -6.96 4.68 -8.50
CA GLY A 53 -7.80 4.53 -9.70
C GLY A 53 -7.12 3.72 -10.81
N LEU A 54 -6.15 2.86 -10.45
CA LEU A 54 -5.41 2.03 -11.39
C LEU A 54 -6.09 0.67 -11.55
N GLU A 55 -6.50 0.34 -12.77
CA GLU A 55 -7.03 -0.99 -13.08
C GLU A 55 -5.90 -2.01 -13.32
N LYS A 56 -4.78 -1.52 -13.85
CA LYS A 56 -3.58 -2.29 -14.23
C LYS A 56 -2.33 -1.62 -13.69
N ALA A 57 -1.30 -2.43 -13.46
CA ALA A 57 0.00 -1.90 -13.08
C ALA A 57 0.52 -1.04 -14.24
N PRO A 58 1.17 0.09 -13.93
CA PRO A 58 1.79 0.91 -14.97
C PRO A 58 2.80 0.07 -15.75
N GLU A 59 2.86 0.27 -17.07
CA GLU A 59 3.82 -0.44 -17.94
C GLU A 59 5.27 -0.03 -17.66
N SER A 60 5.46 1.10 -16.98
CA SER A 60 6.78 1.55 -16.54
C SER A 60 7.32 0.60 -15.47
N LYS A 61 8.61 0.25 -15.59
CA LYS A 61 9.31 -0.58 -14.60
C LYS A 61 9.38 0.05 -13.22
N LYS A 62 9.22 1.37 -13.13
CA LYS A 62 9.22 2.15 -11.90
C LYS A 62 7.95 2.97 -11.80
N TRP A 63 7.41 3.08 -10.60
CA TRP A 63 6.26 3.94 -10.31
C TRP A 63 6.56 4.81 -9.09
N TYR A 64 6.07 6.04 -9.13
CA TYR A 64 6.27 7.02 -8.05
C TYR A 64 4.93 7.59 -7.65
N CYS A 65 4.70 7.77 -6.35
CA CYS A 65 3.53 8.47 -5.84
C CYS A 65 3.67 9.98 -6.06
N ASP A 66 2.54 10.71 -5.96
CA ASP A 66 2.50 12.16 -6.17
C ASP A 66 3.52 12.92 -5.29
N ASP A 67 3.67 12.51 -4.03
CA ASP A 67 4.65 13.11 -3.12
C ASP A 67 6.09 12.95 -3.65
N CYS A 68 6.44 11.76 -4.15
CA CYS A 68 7.78 11.51 -4.68
C CYS A 68 8.00 12.19 -6.03
N LEU A 69 6.97 12.33 -6.86
CA LEU A 69 7.04 13.09 -8.10
C LEU A 69 7.29 14.58 -7.85
N ILE A 70 6.77 15.13 -6.74
CA ILE A 70 6.99 16.53 -6.35
C ILE A 70 8.38 16.74 -5.73
N VAL A 71 8.88 15.79 -4.93
CA VAL A 71 10.14 15.94 -4.17
C VAL A 71 11.39 15.91 -5.06
N GLU A 72 11.38 15.21 -6.20
CA GLU A 72 12.52 15.21 -7.13
C GLU A 72 12.87 16.63 -7.63
N GLU A 73 11.90 17.55 -7.65
CA GLU A 73 12.10 18.96 -8.04
C GLU A 73 12.79 19.79 -6.93
N TRP A 74 12.69 19.38 -5.65
CA TRP A 74 13.27 20.12 -4.51
C TRP A 74 14.66 19.63 -4.11
N LYS A 75 15.02 18.39 -4.44
CA LYS A 75 16.42 17.90 -4.32
C LYS A 75 17.38 18.78 -5.13
N SER A 76 16.92 19.29 -6.28
CA SER A 76 17.69 20.16 -7.15
C SER A 76 17.96 21.56 -6.57
N LEU A 77 17.14 22.02 -5.61
CA LEU A 77 17.27 23.35 -4.98
C LEU A 77 17.96 23.33 -3.60
N HIS A 78 17.99 22.19 -2.90
CA HIS A 78 18.59 22.10 -1.55
C HIS A 78 20.12 21.87 -1.57
N PHE A 79 20.75 21.75 -2.73
CA PHE A 79 22.21 21.58 -2.86
C PHE A 79 22.96 22.91 -3.02
N CYS A 80 22.31 24.05 -2.78
CA CYS A 80 22.87 25.40 -2.97
C CYS A 80 23.01 26.23 -1.69
N LEU A 81 22.97 25.62 -0.50
CA LEU A 81 23.26 26.28 0.79
C LEU A 81 24.53 25.71 1.43
#